data_AF-A0AA96QP24-F1
#
_entry.id   AF-A0AA96QP24-F1
#
_cell.length_a   1.000
_cell.length_b   1.000
_cell.length_c   1.000
_cell.angle_alpha   90.00
_cell.angle_beta   90.00
_cell.angle_gamma   90.00
#
_symmetry.space_group_name_H-M   'P 1'
#
loop_
_entity.id
_entity.type
_entity.pdbx_description
1 polymer ?
#
loop_
_entity_poly.entity_id
_entity_poly.type
_entity_poly.pdbx_seq_one_letter_code
_entity_poly.pdbx_strand_id
1 'polypeptide(L)'
;MNTQPNGTCDFSVVPLQRTGDGHAHAAEPETRSAAERYKEIIGSISEAVSTMRAHDERRVAELVARLAVSQDRMVDAIEREKVVKLGVALHWEAAVEALWEERWLQMRPMPRPDERVPPRDQNDYDAAMELAFHALEESLQKRTLLRRKKE
;
A
#
# COMPACT_ATOMS: atom_id res chain seq x y z
N MET A 1 -25.72 2.25 20.76
CA MET A 1 -26.46 1.89 22.00
C MET A 1 -27.34 0.69 21.71
N ASN A 2 -27.49 -0.18 22.72
CA ASN A 2 -28.45 -1.29 22.86
C ASN A 2 -27.90 -2.71 22.60
N THR A 3 -27.12 -3.16 23.58
CA THR A 3 -27.35 -4.35 24.44
C THR A 3 -28.40 -5.36 23.97
N GLN A 4 -27.97 -6.61 23.73
CA GLN A 4 -28.86 -7.78 23.80
C GLN A 4 -28.74 -8.45 25.19
N PRO A 5 -29.86 -8.90 25.79
CA PRO A 5 -29.89 -9.51 27.10
C PRO A 5 -29.69 -11.04 27.05
N ASN A 6 -29.16 -11.55 28.16
CA ASN A 6 -29.03 -12.96 28.52
C ASN A 6 -30.30 -13.77 28.22
N GLY A 7 -30.13 -14.87 27.48
CA GLY A 7 -31.11 -15.95 27.33
C GLY A 7 -30.61 -17.21 28.04
N THR A 8 -31.32 -17.55 29.12
CA THR A 8 -31.19 -18.69 30.02
C THR A 8 -31.09 -20.05 29.31
N CYS A 9 -30.08 -20.85 29.64
CA CYS A 9 -30.08 -22.29 29.34
C CYS A 9 -31.06 -23.00 30.27
N ASP A 10 -32.14 -23.51 29.69
CA ASP A 10 -33.15 -24.33 30.34
C ASP A 10 -32.58 -25.73 30.64
N PHE A 11 -32.38 -26.04 31.91
CA PHE A 11 -32.01 -27.38 32.37
C PHE A 11 -33.29 -28.13 32.75
N SER A 12 -33.79 -28.96 31.85
CA SER A 12 -34.75 -29.99 32.24
C SER A 12 -34.66 -31.15 31.27
N VAL A 13 -34.36 -32.33 31.81
CA VAL A 13 -35.18 -33.55 31.75
C VAL A 13 -34.29 -34.73 32.14
N VAL A 14 -34.47 -35.19 33.38
CA VAL A 14 -34.09 -36.55 33.77
C VAL A 14 -35.09 -37.51 33.10
N PRO A 15 -34.67 -38.52 32.32
CA PRO A 15 -35.62 -39.45 31.74
C PRO A 15 -36.00 -40.55 32.76
N LEU A 16 -37.31 -40.72 32.90
CA LEU A 16 -37.99 -41.79 33.62
C LEU A 16 -37.69 -43.15 32.96
N GLN A 17 -37.05 -44.09 33.67
CA GLN A 17 -36.89 -45.46 33.16
C GLN A 17 -38.06 -46.36 33.58
N ARG A 18 -38.76 -46.81 32.53
CA ARG A 18 -39.92 -47.69 32.47
C ARG A 18 -39.47 -49.15 32.57
N THR A 19 -40.12 -49.92 33.44
CA THR A 19 -40.03 -51.38 33.52
C THR A 19 -40.65 -52.05 32.29
N GLY A 20 -40.05 -53.16 31.83
CA GLY A 20 -40.68 -54.09 30.88
C GLY A 20 -39.69 -54.76 29.93
N ASP A 21 -39.43 -56.05 30.18
CA ASP A 21 -38.66 -56.97 29.35
C ASP A 21 -39.26 -57.20 27.95
N GLY A 22 -38.42 -57.44 26.95
CA GLY A 22 -38.83 -57.92 25.62
C GLY A 22 -37.78 -57.69 24.54
N HIS A 23 -37.03 -58.73 24.20
CA HIS A 23 -35.97 -58.75 23.18
C HIS A 23 -36.44 -58.30 21.78
N ALA A 24 -35.76 -57.30 21.19
CA ALA A 24 -35.63 -57.13 19.74
C ALA A 24 -34.43 -56.22 19.42
N HIS A 25 -33.40 -56.81 18.82
CA HIS A 25 -32.20 -56.20 18.23
C HIS A 25 -32.00 -54.69 18.44
N ALA A 26 -31.34 -54.34 19.55
CA ALA A 26 -30.64 -53.07 19.61
C ALA A 26 -29.44 -53.17 18.66
N ALA A 27 -29.44 -52.35 17.60
CA ALA A 27 -28.20 -52.01 16.90
C ALA A 27 -27.19 -51.63 17.97
N GLU A 28 -26.07 -52.36 18.04
CA GLU A 28 -25.00 -52.07 18.99
C GLU A 28 -24.66 -50.58 18.86
N PRO A 29 -24.85 -49.75 19.91
CA PRO A 29 -24.24 -48.45 19.89
C PRO A 29 -22.75 -48.72 19.85
N GLU A 30 -22.06 -48.28 18.79
CA GLU A 30 -20.61 -48.26 18.71
C GLU A 30 -20.09 -47.49 19.94
N THR A 31 -19.89 -48.20 21.04
CA THR A 31 -19.52 -47.62 22.33
C THR A 31 -18.01 -47.51 22.33
N ARG A 32 -17.50 -46.62 21.47
CA ARG A 32 -16.11 -46.16 21.57
C ARG A 32 -15.86 -45.68 23.00
N SER A 33 -14.76 -46.16 23.58
CA SER A 33 -14.35 -45.79 24.94
C SER A 33 -14.21 -44.27 25.04
N ALA A 34 -14.50 -43.69 26.21
CA ALA A 34 -14.29 -42.26 26.45
C ALA A 34 -12.85 -41.82 26.12
N ALA A 35 -11.87 -42.71 26.33
CA ALA A 35 -10.48 -42.49 25.97
C ALA A 35 -10.24 -42.40 24.45
N GLU A 36 -10.98 -43.17 23.65
CA GLU A 36 -10.88 -43.14 22.18
C GLU A 36 -11.50 -41.86 21.63
N ARG A 37 -12.66 -41.46 22.14
CA ARG A 37 -13.31 -40.18 21.79
C ARG A 37 -12.43 -38.99 22.17
N TYR A 38 -11.79 -39.03 23.33
CA TYR A 38 -10.82 -37.99 23.72
C TYR A 38 -9.64 -37.89 22.75
N LYS A 39 -9.04 -39.02 22.36
CA LYS A 39 -7.94 -39.05 21.39
C LYS A 39 -8.36 -38.52 20.03
N GLU A 40 -9.55 -38.85 19.57
CA GLU A 40 -10.13 -38.34 18.32
C GLU A 40 -10.32 -36.82 18.36
N ILE A 41 -10.83 -36.28 19.46
CA ILE A 41 -10.99 -34.83 19.66
C ILE A 41 -9.62 -34.13 19.67
N ILE A 42 -8.67 -34.63 20.45
CA ILE A 42 -7.33 -34.02 20.51
C ILE A 42 -6.61 -34.14 19.16
N GLY A 43 -6.79 -35.26 18.45
CA GLY A 43 -6.27 -35.46 17.09
C GLY A 43 -6.81 -34.42 16.12
N SER A 44 -8.13 -34.22 16.09
CA SER A 44 -8.76 -33.23 15.20
C SER A 44 -8.36 -31.79 15.55
N ILE A 45 -8.23 -31.44 16.83
CA ILE A 45 -7.72 -30.13 17.26
C ILE A 45 -6.27 -29.94 16.80
N SER A 46 -5.43 -30.97 16.95
CA SER A 46 -4.02 -30.90 16.54
C SER A 46 -3.87 -30.71 15.02
N GLU A 47 -4.68 -31.42 14.24
CA GLU A 47 -4.74 -31.28 12.78
C GLU A 47 -5.25 -29.90 12.35
N ALA A 48 -6.30 -29.39 13.00
CA ALA A 48 -6.83 -28.06 12.74
C ALA A 48 -5.79 -26.96 13.01
N VAL A 49 -5.06 -27.06 14.14
CA VAL A 49 -3.98 -26.12 14.48
C VAL A 49 -2.83 -26.21 13.47
N SER A 50 -2.44 -27.41 13.06
CA SER A 50 -1.40 -27.59 12.03
C SER A 50 -1.81 -26.97 10.70
N THR A 51 -3.06 -27.18 10.28
CA THR A 51 -3.62 -26.60 9.05
C THR A 51 -3.67 -25.08 9.12
N MET A 52 -4.09 -24.53 10.26
CA MET A 52 -4.12 -23.09 10.51
C MET A 52 -2.71 -22.50 10.41
N ARG A 53 -1.71 -23.10 11.06
CA ARG A 53 -0.31 -22.63 10.98
C ARG A 53 0.23 -22.65 9.55
N ALA A 54 0.00 -23.74 8.81
CA ALA A 54 0.42 -23.84 7.41
C ALA A 54 -0.31 -22.81 6.51
N HIS A 55 -1.53 -22.43 6.84
CA HIS A 55 -2.23 -21.34 6.17
C HIS A 55 -1.61 -19.98 6.53
N ASP A 56 -1.36 -19.73 7.81
CA ASP A 56 -0.79 -18.47 8.28
C ASP A 56 0.61 -18.25 7.74
N GLU A 57 1.46 -19.28 7.70
CA GLU A 57 2.80 -19.21 7.09
C GLU A 57 2.73 -18.79 5.62
N ARG A 58 1.81 -19.39 4.84
CA ARG A 58 1.58 -19.00 3.44
C ARG A 58 1.10 -17.56 3.34
N ARG A 59 0.18 -17.15 4.22
CA ARG A 59 -0.38 -15.80 4.21
C ARG A 59 0.68 -14.75 4.58
N VAL A 60 1.51 -15.03 5.57
CA VAL A 60 2.64 -14.18 5.97
C VAL A 60 3.62 -14.06 4.80
N ALA A 61 3.98 -15.16 4.14
CA ALA A 61 4.87 -15.11 2.99
C ALA A 61 4.31 -14.24 1.85
N GLU A 62 3.02 -14.37 1.53
CA GLU A 62 2.35 -13.52 0.52
C GLU A 62 2.37 -12.04 0.92
N LEU A 63 2.04 -11.72 2.18
CA LEU A 63 1.99 -10.35 2.66
C LEU A 63 3.38 -9.71 2.69
N VAL A 64 4.42 -10.45 3.10
CA VAL A 64 5.80 -9.98 3.08
C VAL A 64 6.26 -9.70 1.65
N ALA A 65 5.95 -10.59 0.70
CA ALA A 65 6.27 -10.36 -0.72
C ALA A 65 5.57 -9.11 -1.27
N ARG A 66 4.30 -8.91 -0.95
CA ARG A 66 3.53 -7.72 -1.35
C ARG A 66 4.06 -6.44 -0.71
N LEU A 67 4.48 -6.51 0.56
CA LEU A 67 5.08 -5.38 1.26
C LEU A 67 6.41 -4.98 0.62
N ALA A 68 7.27 -5.95 0.30
CA ALA A 68 8.54 -5.69 -0.39
C ALA A 68 8.32 -4.96 -1.72
N VAL A 69 7.41 -5.46 -2.57
CA VAL A 69 7.06 -4.80 -3.84
C VAL A 69 6.53 -3.37 -3.63
N SER A 70 5.77 -3.14 -2.56
CA SER A 70 5.30 -1.78 -2.24
C SER A 70 6.43 -0.88 -1.75
N GLN A 71 7.38 -1.41 -0.99
CA GLN A 71 8.54 -0.67 -0.50
C GLN A 71 9.46 -0.27 -1.65
N ASP A 72 9.71 -1.17 -2.60
CA ASP A 72 10.50 -0.88 -3.80
C ASP A 72 9.89 0.28 -4.59
N ARG A 73 8.57 0.24 -4.84
CA ARG A 73 7.85 1.34 -5.52
C ARG A 73 7.95 2.68 -4.79
N MET A 74 7.96 2.66 -3.45
CA MET A 74 8.14 3.89 -2.67
C MET A 74 9.57 4.42 -2.78
N VAL A 75 10.57 3.54 -2.75
CA VAL A 75 11.98 3.91 -2.94
C VAL A 75 12.16 4.55 -4.31
N ASP A 76 11.66 3.92 -5.37
CA ASP A 76 11.72 4.43 -6.74
C ASP A 76 11.08 5.83 -6.85
N ALA A 77 9.92 6.02 -6.21
CA ALA A 77 9.22 7.31 -6.21
C ALA A 77 10.02 8.40 -5.48
N ILE A 78 10.61 8.08 -4.33
CA ILE A 78 11.44 9.01 -3.54
C ILE A 78 12.71 9.37 -4.30
N GLU A 79 13.35 8.41 -4.96
CA GLU A 79 14.53 8.66 -5.77
C GLU A 79 14.22 9.57 -6.96
N ARG A 80 13.11 9.29 -7.67
CA ARG A 80 12.65 10.15 -8.77
C ARG A 80 12.35 11.57 -8.29
N GLU A 81 11.68 11.73 -7.15
CA GLU A 81 11.41 13.04 -6.56
C GLU A 81 12.69 13.83 -6.28
N LYS A 82 13.72 13.18 -5.73
CA LYS A 82 15.01 13.82 -5.45
C LYS A 82 15.69 14.29 -6.73
N VAL A 83 15.71 13.45 -7.77
CA VAL A 83 16.30 13.78 -9.08
C VAL A 83 15.57 14.96 -9.72
N VAL A 84 14.23 14.96 -9.69
CA VAL A 84 13.42 16.06 -10.24
C VAL A 84 13.69 17.36 -9.48
N LYS A 85 13.70 17.34 -8.15
CA LYS A 85 14.00 18.53 -7.34
C LYS A 85 15.39 19.10 -7.64
N LEU A 86 16.39 18.23 -7.81
CA LEU A 86 17.73 18.66 -8.21
C LEU A 86 17.73 19.26 -9.62
N GLY A 87 17.07 18.61 -10.58
CA GLY A 87 16.95 19.09 -11.96
C GLY A 87 16.30 20.47 -12.04
N VAL A 88 15.20 20.70 -11.31
CA VAL A 88 14.52 22.00 -11.23
C VAL A 88 15.44 23.06 -10.62
N ALA A 89 16.16 22.74 -9.54
CA ALA A 89 17.08 23.67 -8.91
C ALA A 89 18.21 24.09 -9.86
N LEU A 90 18.80 23.14 -10.59
CA LEU A 90 19.85 23.42 -11.58
C LEU A 90 19.34 24.29 -12.74
N HIS A 91 18.15 24.01 -13.27
CA HIS A 91 17.54 24.83 -14.32
C HIS A 91 17.23 26.25 -13.82
N TRP A 92 16.78 26.37 -12.58
CA TRP A 92 16.53 27.66 -11.95
C TRP A 92 17.83 28.46 -11.81
N GLU A 93 18.90 27.86 -11.28
CA GLU A 93 20.21 28.50 -11.16
C GLU A 93 20.75 28.92 -12.54
N ALA A 94 20.68 28.04 -13.54
CA ALA A 94 21.11 28.35 -14.90
C ALA A 94 20.31 29.52 -15.52
N ALA A 95 18.99 29.54 -15.31
CA ALA A 95 18.14 30.63 -15.77
C ALA A 95 18.49 31.95 -15.05
N VAL A 96 18.81 31.88 -13.75
CA VAL A 96 19.21 33.06 -12.97
C VAL A 96 20.51 33.65 -13.48
N GLU A 97 21.53 32.81 -13.68
CA GLU A 97 22.83 33.22 -14.23
C GLU A 97 22.68 33.82 -15.63
N ALA A 98 21.88 33.18 -16.50
CA ALA A 98 21.63 33.69 -17.85
C ALA A 98 20.93 35.07 -17.86
N LEU A 99 20.09 35.33 -16.85
CA LEU A 99 19.38 36.59 -16.69
C LEU A 99 20.16 37.64 -15.86
N TRP A 100 21.33 37.29 -15.32
CA TRP A 100 22.11 38.19 -14.47
C TRP A 100 22.60 39.45 -15.21
N GLU A 101 22.83 39.37 -16.52
CA GLU A 101 23.20 40.52 -17.35
C GLU A 101 22.04 41.53 -17.52
N GLU A 102 20.80 41.12 -17.25
CA GLU A 102 19.59 41.91 -17.43
C GLU A 102 19.31 42.79 -16.20
N ARG A 103 20.08 43.87 -16.06
CA ARG A 103 20.06 44.84 -14.93
C ARG A 103 18.69 45.44 -14.56
N TRP A 104 17.66 45.25 -15.38
CA TRP A 104 16.29 45.74 -15.15
C TRP A 104 15.36 44.69 -14.53
N LEU A 105 15.77 43.42 -14.45
CA LEU A 105 14.97 42.32 -13.93
C LEU A 105 15.34 42.04 -12.47
N GLN A 106 14.38 42.21 -11.55
CA GLN A 106 14.56 41.78 -10.17
C GLN A 106 14.28 40.29 -10.03
N MET A 107 15.31 39.50 -9.73
CA MET A 107 15.16 38.06 -9.55
C MET A 107 14.44 37.75 -8.25
N ARG A 108 13.32 37.03 -8.38
CA ARG A 108 12.56 36.49 -7.25
C ARG A 108 13.16 35.14 -6.83
N PRO A 109 13.00 34.69 -5.58
CA PRO A 109 13.41 33.35 -5.18
C PRO A 109 12.67 32.28 -6.01
N MET A 110 13.24 31.07 -6.04
CA MET A 110 12.65 29.93 -6.76
C MET A 110 11.17 29.76 -6.40
N PRO A 111 10.27 29.65 -7.40
CA PRO A 111 8.85 29.51 -7.14
C PRO A 111 8.55 28.20 -6.39
N ARG A 112 7.52 28.22 -5.54
CA ARG A 112 7.05 27.00 -4.87
C ARG A 112 6.35 26.09 -5.89
N PRO A 113 6.38 24.75 -5.67
CA PRO A 113 5.62 23.82 -6.50
C PRO A 113 4.13 24.19 -6.54
N ASP A 114 3.52 24.07 -7.72
CA ASP A 114 2.08 24.26 -7.89
C ASP A 114 1.36 22.91 -7.80
N GLU A 115 0.55 22.74 -6.76
CA GLU A 115 -0.22 21.50 -6.50
C GLU A 115 -1.45 21.35 -7.42
N ARG A 116 -1.79 22.38 -8.20
CA ARG A 116 -2.96 22.35 -9.10
C ARG A 116 -2.66 21.69 -10.44
N VAL A 117 -1.40 21.34 -10.68
CA VAL A 117 -0.95 20.71 -11.92
C VAL A 117 -1.55 19.30 -12.02
N PRO A 118 -2.20 18.93 -13.15
CA PRO A 118 -2.77 17.60 -13.32
C PRO A 118 -1.72 16.49 -13.18
N PRO A 119 -2.07 15.31 -12.67
CA PRO A 119 -1.17 14.17 -12.70
C PRO A 119 -0.91 13.74 -14.15
N ARG A 120 0.35 13.76 -14.57
CA ARG A 120 0.85 13.25 -15.86
C ARG A 120 2.15 12.49 -15.63
N ASP A 121 2.67 11.82 -16.66
CA ASP A 121 4.01 11.24 -16.56
C ASP A 121 5.02 12.36 -16.30
N GLN A 122 5.90 12.13 -15.33
CA GLN A 122 6.95 13.09 -14.98
C GLN A 122 7.87 13.39 -16.19
N ASN A 123 8.05 12.43 -17.11
CA ASN A 123 8.83 12.65 -18.33
C ASN A 123 8.24 13.76 -19.22
N ASP A 124 6.91 13.92 -19.23
CA ASP A 124 6.27 14.99 -19.99
C ASP A 124 6.59 16.36 -19.37
N TYR A 125 6.67 16.43 -18.04
CA TYR A 125 7.05 17.65 -17.33
C TYR A 125 8.53 17.97 -17.48
N ASP A 126 9.40 16.97 -17.45
CA ASP A 126 10.83 17.14 -17.66
C ASP A 126 11.10 17.66 -19.08
N ALA A 127 10.46 17.07 -20.10
CA ALA A 127 10.55 17.54 -21.48
C ALA A 127 10.01 18.97 -21.65
N ALA A 128 8.87 19.29 -21.00
CA ALA A 128 8.32 20.64 -21.04
C ALA A 128 9.24 21.68 -20.38
N MET A 129 9.92 21.30 -19.29
CA MET A 129 10.90 22.13 -18.60
C MET A 129 12.12 22.41 -19.49
N GLU A 130 12.68 21.39 -20.14
CA GLU A 130 13.81 21.52 -21.07
C GLU A 130 13.44 22.43 -22.26
N LEU A 131 12.26 22.23 -22.86
CA LEU A 131 11.77 23.08 -23.94
C LEU A 131 11.61 24.54 -23.51
N ALA A 132 11.08 24.78 -22.31
CA ALA A 132 10.93 26.13 -21.78
C ALA A 132 12.30 26.80 -21.52
N PHE A 133 13.28 26.04 -21.04
CA PHE A 133 14.63 26.53 -20.83
C PHE A 133 15.33 26.88 -22.15
N HIS A 134 15.25 26.03 -23.17
CA HIS A 134 15.78 26.34 -24.49
C HIS A 134 15.12 27.57 -25.13
N ALA A 135 13.80 27.72 -24.96
CA ALA A 135 13.10 28.92 -25.42
C ALA A 135 13.61 30.20 -24.74
N LEU A 136 13.97 30.12 -23.45
CA LEU A 136 14.61 31.22 -22.73
C LEU A 136 15.97 31.55 -23.34
N GLU A 137 16.85 30.57 -23.53
CA GLU A 137 18.18 30.76 -24.12
C GLU A 137 18.09 31.41 -25.52
N GLU A 138 17.22 30.90 -26.38
CA GLU A 138 17.00 31.47 -27.71
C GLU A 138 16.57 32.94 -27.66
N SER A 139 15.70 33.29 -26.70
CA SER A 139 15.21 34.66 -26.57
C SER A 139 16.32 35.63 -26.16
N LEU A 140 17.25 35.18 -25.30
CA LEU A 140 18.42 35.95 -24.87
C LEU A 140 19.41 36.14 -26.02
N GLN A 141 19.67 35.07 -26.79
CA GLN A 141 20.54 35.15 -27.97
C GLN A 141 20.00 36.10 -29.06
N LYS A 142 18.69 36.04 -29.35
CA LYS A 142 18.07 36.94 -30.35
C LYS A 142 18.21 38.42 -29.93
N ARG A 143 18.10 38.72 -28.64
CA ARG A 143 18.26 40.08 -28.10
C ARG A 143 19.69 40.61 -28.21
N THR A 144 20.69 39.80 -27.86
CA THR A 144 22.10 40.23 -27.96
C THR A 144 22.49 40.58 -29.40
N LEU A 145 22.01 39.79 -30.38
CA LEU A 145 22.20 40.08 -31.80
C LEU A 145 21.53 41.40 -32.24
N LEU A 146 20.32 41.67 -31.78
CA LEU A 146 19.60 42.91 -32.08
C LEU A 146 20.25 44.15 -31.45
N ARG A 147 20.80 44.02 -30.24
CA ARG A 147 21.54 45.10 -29.57
C ARG A 147 22.85 45.43 -30.30
N ARG A 148 23.62 44.42 -30.69
CA ARG A 148 24.89 44.60 -31.44
C ARG A 148 24.70 45.28 -32.80
N LYS A 149 23.55 45.14 -33.45
CA LYS A 149 23.27 45.78 -34.75
C LYS A 149 22.85 47.26 -34.63
N LYS A 150 22.54 47.73 -33.42
CA LYS A 150 22.11 49.11 -33.15
C LYS A 150 23.25 50.02 -32.66
N GLU A 151 24.40 49.44 -32.32
CA GLU A 151 25.67 50.15 -32.05
C GLU A 151 26.47 50.28 -33.35
#